data_AF-A0A959BQN2-F1
#
_entry.id   AF-A0A959BQN2-F1
#
_cell.length_a   1.000
_cell.length_b   1.000
_cell.length_c   1.000
_cell.angle_alpha   90.00
_cell.angle_beta   90.00
_cell.angle_gamma   90.00
#
_symmetry.space_group_name_H-M   'P 1'
#
loop_
_entity.id
_entity.type
_entity.pdbx_description
1 polymer ?
#
loop_
_entity_poly.entity_id
_entity_poly.type
_entity_poly.pdbx_seq_one_letter_code
_entity_poly.pdbx_strand_id
1 'polypeptide(L)'
;VIDDPHVSVTPSPGSTSEDPSPVSGTRTFGFEVIQRTAQEIYPDAVVAPALFVALTDSRHYRELSTHTYRFSPMRIQRADLPRIHGPNERLSVEAYKDMIRFYRRLIENSCK
;
A
#
# COMPACT_ATOMS: atom_id res chain seq x y z
N VAL A 1 19.52 26.63 3.66
CA VAL A 1 19.10 26.97 5.04
C VAL A 1 17.69 26.43 5.21
N ILE A 2 17.44 25.61 6.23
CA ILE A 2 16.07 25.20 6.61
C ILE A 2 15.58 26.25 7.61
N ASP A 3 14.31 26.64 7.56
CA ASP A 3 13.69 27.67 8.42
C ASP A 3 14.24 29.09 8.19
N ASP A 4 14.37 29.49 6.92
CA ASP A 4 14.76 30.86 6.54
C ASP A 4 13.58 31.83 6.76
N PRO A 5 13.69 32.83 7.64
CA PRO A 5 12.60 33.76 7.94
C PRO A 5 12.22 34.67 6.75
N HIS A 6 13.05 34.72 5.70
CA HIS A 6 12.75 35.45 4.47
C HIS A 6 11.89 34.64 3.49
N VAL A 7 11.64 33.35 3.76
CA VAL A 7 10.83 32.47 2.91
C VAL A 7 9.51 32.15 3.60
N SER A 8 8.39 32.61 3.03
CA SER A 8 7.04 32.24 3.48
C SER A 8 6.40 31.26 2.49
N VAL A 9 5.84 30.17 2.99
CA VAL A 9 5.05 29.22 2.19
C VAL A 9 3.58 29.33 2.59
N THR A 10 2.71 29.61 1.63
CA THR A 10 1.26 29.61 1.81
C THR A 10 0.61 28.64 0.84
N PRO A 11 -0.39 27.84 1.26
CA PRO A 11 -1.17 27.02 0.34
C PRO A 11 -1.81 27.88 -0.75
N SER A 12 -1.81 27.40 -1.99
CA SER A 12 -2.50 28.07 -3.09
C SER A 12 -4.02 27.93 -2.91
N PRO A 13 -4.84 28.93 -3.27
CA PRO A 13 -6.29 28.76 -3.34
C PRO A 13 -6.64 27.53 -4.19
N GLY A 14 -7.46 26.63 -3.64
CA GLY A 14 -7.83 25.37 -4.30
C GLY A 14 -6.84 24.21 -4.14
N SER A 15 -5.69 24.40 -3.48
CA SER A 15 -4.81 23.28 -3.14
C SER A 15 -5.44 22.43 -2.04
N THR A 16 -5.68 21.15 -2.29
CA THR A 16 -6.05 20.16 -1.27
C THR A 16 -4.79 19.67 -0.57
N SER A 17 -4.19 20.53 0.25
CA SER A 17 -3.13 20.11 1.16
C SER A 17 -3.78 19.32 2.30
N GLU A 18 -3.65 18.00 2.26
CA GLU A 18 -4.06 17.14 3.36
C GLU A 18 -2.87 16.74 4.21
N ASP A 19 -3.09 16.65 5.52
CA ASP A 19 -2.15 16.01 6.42
C ASP A 19 -1.89 14.56 6.00
N PRO A 20 -0.68 14.02 6.29
CA PRO A 20 -0.37 12.62 6.04
C PRO A 20 -1.38 11.72 6.75
N SER A 21 -1.69 10.57 6.13
CA SER A 21 -2.61 9.63 6.77
C SER A 21 -2.03 9.08 8.08
N PRO A 22 -2.87 8.78 9.09
CA PRO A 22 -2.44 8.13 10.32
C PRO A 22 -1.65 6.83 10.06
N VAL A 23 -0.75 6.49 10.98
CA VAL A 23 0.02 5.25 10.91
C VAL A 23 -0.86 4.08 11.30
N SER A 24 -1.00 3.11 10.40
CA SER A 24 -1.70 1.86 10.68
C SER A 24 -0.88 0.96 11.60
N GLY A 25 -1.50 0.36 12.61
CA GLY A 25 -0.82 -0.54 13.54
C GLY A 25 -0.38 -1.85 12.89
N THR A 26 0.67 -2.50 13.41
CA THR A 26 1.14 -3.81 12.91
C THR A 26 0.67 -4.99 13.75
N ARG A 27 0.02 -4.72 14.89
CA ARG A 27 -0.60 -5.71 15.79
C ARG A 27 -2.12 -5.56 15.77
N THR A 28 -2.70 -5.77 14.60
CA THR A 28 -4.13 -5.61 14.36
C THR A 28 -4.62 -6.79 13.54
N PHE A 29 -5.92 -7.07 13.62
CA PHE A 29 -6.56 -8.09 12.79
C PHE A 29 -6.26 -7.90 11.29
N GLY A 30 -6.34 -6.66 10.78
CA GLY A 30 -6.10 -6.38 9.37
C GLY A 30 -4.67 -6.70 8.94
N PHE A 31 -3.67 -6.32 9.75
CA PHE A 31 -2.27 -6.65 9.44
C PHE A 31 -2.01 -8.16 9.55
N GLU A 32 -2.54 -8.82 10.58
CA GLU A 32 -2.39 -10.26 10.79
C GLU A 32 -3.00 -11.09 9.66
N VAL A 33 -4.19 -10.70 9.17
CA VAL A 33 -4.85 -11.36 8.04
C VAL A 33 -4.06 -11.18 6.75
N ILE A 34 -3.52 -9.99 6.49
CA ILE A 34 -2.63 -9.76 5.33
C ILE A 34 -1.37 -10.62 5.44
N GLN A 35 -0.72 -10.63 6.62
CA GLN A 35 0.48 -11.42 6.87
C GLN A 35 0.24 -12.90 6.65
N ARG A 36 -0.80 -13.47 7.29
CA ARG A 36 -1.16 -14.88 7.15
C ARG A 36 -1.43 -15.23 5.68
N THR A 37 -2.22 -14.40 4.99
CA THR A 37 -2.56 -14.65 3.58
C THR A 37 -1.33 -14.58 2.69
N ALA A 38 -0.42 -13.63 2.93
CA ALA A 38 0.83 -13.52 2.18
C ALA A 38 1.69 -14.77 2.34
N GLN A 39 1.79 -15.31 3.56
CA GLN A 39 2.56 -16.52 3.85
C GLN A 39 1.91 -17.80 3.29
N GLU A 40 0.57 -17.86 3.22
CA GLU A 40 -0.14 -18.98 2.59
C GLU A 40 0.06 -19.02 1.07
N ILE A 41 0.13 -17.86 0.40
CA ILE A 41 0.35 -17.77 -1.06
C ILE A 41 1.83 -17.80 -1.43
N TYR A 42 2.69 -17.19 -0.61
CA TYR A 42 4.13 -17.07 -0.83
C TYR A 42 4.88 -17.59 0.41
N PRO A 43 5.09 -18.91 0.54
CA PRO A 43 5.69 -19.51 1.74
C PRO A 43 7.12 -19.04 2.06
N ASP A 44 7.83 -18.53 1.05
CA ASP A 44 9.17 -17.97 1.14
C ASP A 44 9.19 -16.46 1.45
N ALA A 45 8.03 -15.80 1.53
CA ALA A 45 7.96 -14.37 1.75
C ALA A 45 8.20 -13.98 3.22
N VAL A 46 9.08 -13.00 3.42
CA VAL A 46 9.21 -12.27 4.69
C VAL A 46 8.24 -11.10 4.66
N VAL A 47 7.38 -11.00 5.67
CA VAL A 47 6.41 -9.90 5.81
C VAL A 47 6.99 -8.87 6.78
N ALA A 48 7.08 -7.61 6.33
CA ALA A 48 7.52 -6.48 7.14
C ALA A 48 6.68 -5.24 6.82
N PRO A 49 6.43 -4.36 7.81
CA PRO A 49 5.80 -3.07 7.55
C PRO A 49 6.73 -2.16 6.73
N ALA A 50 6.15 -1.35 5.85
CA ALA A 50 6.87 -0.39 5.02
C ALA A 50 6.11 0.94 4.93
N LEU A 51 6.85 2.04 4.77
CA LEU A 51 6.28 3.34 4.48
C LEU A 51 5.84 3.39 3.01
N PHE A 52 4.59 3.78 2.77
CA PHE A 52 4.08 3.99 1.43
C PHE A 52 4.12 5.49 1.09
N VAL A 53 4.93 5.87 0.10
CA VAL A 53 5.19 7.26 -0.27
C VAL A 53 4.52 7.58 -1.61
N ALA A 54 3.18 7.63 -1.59
CA ALA A 54 2.36 8.11 -2.69
C ALA A 54 0.94 8.41 -2.20
N LEU A 55 0.16 9.10 -3.03
CA LEU A 55 -1.25 9.34 -2.79
C LEU A 55 -2.07 8.14 -3.29
N THR A 56 -3.08 7.75 -2.52
CA THR A 56 -4.08 6.75 -2.93
C THR A 56 -5.45 7.18 -2.46
N ASP A 57 -6.50 6.51 -2.95
CA ASP A 57 -7.89 6.77 -2.53
C ASP A 57 -8.14 6.51 -1.04
N SER A 58 -7.18 5.91 -0.32
CA SER A 58 -7.18 5.77 1.15
C SER A 58 -7.57 7.04 1.92
N ARG A 59 -7.29 8.24 1.38
CA ARG A 59 -7.71 9.50 2.01
C ARG A 59 -9.23 9.62 2.19
N HIS A 60 -10.00 9.04 1.27
CA HIS A 60 -11.45 9.06 1.29
C HIS A 60 -12.05 8.04 2.27
N TYR A 61 -11.23 7.13 2.80
CA TYR A 61 -11.65 6.07 3.72
C TYR A 61 -11.20 6.30 5.17
N ARG A 62 -10.56 7.45 5.47
CA ARG A 62 -10.01 7.75 6.81
C ARG A 62 -11.08 7.70 7.91
N GLU A 63 -12.31 8.12 7.61
CA GLU A 63 -13.43 8.11 8.57
C GLU A 63 -14.06 6.72 8.76
N LEU A 64 -13.80 5.78 7.85
CA LEU A 64 -14.40 4.45 7.87
C LEU A 64 -13.55 3.41 8.61
N SER A 65 -12.24 3.64 8.74
CA SER A 65 -11.32 2.71 9.39
C SER A 65 -10.16 3.41 10.07
N THR A 66 -9.85 2.99 11.30
CA THR A 66 -8.66 3.42 12.05
C THR A 66 -7.36 2.89 11.46
N HIS A 67 -7.40 1.80 10.68
CA HIS A 67 -6.23 1.19 10.07
C HIS A 67 -6.47 0.90 8.60
N THR A 68 -5.63 1.49 7.75
CA THR A 68 -5.64 1.30 6.29
C THR A 68 -4.27 0.82 5.82
N TYR A 69 -4.23 -0.37 5.20
CA TYR A 69 -2.99 -0.97 4.69
C TYR A 69 -2.91 -0.80 3.18
N ARG A 70 -1.82 -0.18 2.71
CA ARG A 70 -1.56 0.03 1.28
C ARG A 70 -0.62 -1.07 0.80
N PHE A 71 -1.21 -2.12 0.24
CA PHE A 71 -0.49 -3.33 -0.12
C PHE A 71 -1.08 -3.93 -1.40
N SER A 72 -0.20 -4.40 -2.28
CA SER A 72 -0.57 -5.20 -3.46
C SER A 72 0.23 -6.50 -3.41
N PRO A 73 -0.41 -7.68 -3.53
CA PRO A 73 0.24 -8.99 -3.43
C PRO A 73 1.00 -9.36 -4.72
N MET A 74 1.59 -8.38 -5.39
CA MET A 74 2.23 -8.56 -6.69
C MET A 74 3.69 -9.00 -6.51
N ARG A 75 4.03 -10.19 -7.01
CA ARG A 75 5.42 -10.66 -7.06
C ARG A 75 6.14 -10.01 -8.24
N ILE A 76 6.99 -9.02 -7.94
CA ILE A 76 7.76 -8.24 -8.90
C ILE A 76 9.25 -8.59 -8.87
N GLN A 77 9.90 -8.54 -10.03
CA GLN A 77 11.35 -8.61 -10.16
C GLN A 77 11.94 -7.20 -10.28
N ARG A 78 13.24 -7.06 -10.03
CA ARG A 78 13.93 -5.75 -10.16
C ARG A 78 13.75 -5.11 -11.54
N ALA A 79 13.67 -5.91 -12.60
CA ALA A 79 13.46 -5.45 -13.96
C ALA A 79 12.02 -4.98 -14.24
N ASP A 80 11.06 -5.24 -13.35
CA ASP A 80 9.67 -4.73 -13.45
C ASP A 80 9.53 -3.32 -12.86
N LEU A 81 10.34 -2.95 -11.86
CA LEU A 81 10.27 -1.65 -11.18
C LEU A 81 10.26 -0.42 -12.10
N PRO A 82 11.14 -0.27 -13.11
CA PRO A 82 11.12 0.90 -13.98
C PRO A 82 9.91 0.95 -14.92
N ARG A 83 9.12 -0.13 -14.99
CA ARG A 83 7.92 -0.19 -15.84
C ARG A 83 6.67 0.25 -15.12
N ILE A 84 6.68 0.39 -13.80
CA ILE A 84 5.54 0.92 -13.04
C ILE A 84 5.33 2.37 -13.46
N HIS A 85 4.16 2.68 -14.03
CA HIS A 85 3.87 3.98 -14.65
C HIS A 85 4.79 4.34 -15.84
N GLY A 86 5.39 3.33 -16.47
CA GLY A 86 6.33 3.48 -17.57
C GLY A 86 5.88 2.78 -18.86
N PRO A 87 6.63 2.95 -19.96
CA PRO A 87 6.34 2.25 -21.21
C PRO A 87 6.38 0.72 -21.04
N ASN A 88 5.44 0.02 -21.69
CA ASN A 88 5.36 -1.44 -21.67
C ASN A 88 5.26 -2.02 -20.25
N GLU A 89 4.47 -1.35 -19.40
CA GLU A 89 3.99 -1.88 -18.12
C GLU A 89 3.29 -3.22 -18.34
N ARG A 90 3.72 -4.25 -17.63
CA ARG A 90 3.21 -5.62 -17.76
C ARG A 90 3.51 -6.44 -16.53
N LEU A 91 2.71 -7.48 -16.34
CA LEU A 91 2.84 -8.48 -15.29
C LEU A 91 2.84 -9.88 -15.92
N SER A 92 3.49 -10.85 -15.28
CA SER A 92 3.39 -12.24 -15.73
C SER A 92 2.00 -12.80 -15.44
N VAL A 93 1.54 -13.72 -16.30
CA VAL A 93 0.24 -14.39 -16.11
C VAL A 93 0.18 -15.16 -14.78
N GLU A 94 1.30 -15.75 -14.36
CA GLU A 94 1.36 -16.46 -13.07
C GLU A 94 1.26 -15.52 -11.87
N ALA A 95 1.95 -14.37 -11.90
CA ALA A 95 1.81 -13.37 -10.84
C ALA A 95 0.37 -12.82 -10.77
N TYR A 96 -0.29 -12.64 -11.91
CA TYR A 96 -1.71 -12.26 -11.94
C TYR A 96 -2.62 -13.33 -11.29
N LYS A 97 -2.38 -14.61 -11.58
CA LYS A 97 -3.11 -15.72 -10.93
C LYS A 97 -2.86 -15.77 -9.42
N ASP A 98 -1.62 -15.53 -8.97
CA ASP A 98 -1.29 -15.49 -7.55
C ASP A 98 -1.97 -14.34 -6.83
N MET A 99 -2.08 -13.16 -7.46
CA MET A 99 -2.85 -12.04 -6.92
C MET A 99 -4.33 -12.40 -6.73
N ILE A 100 -4.94 -13.10 -7.71
CA ILE A 100 -6.33 -13.58 -7.59
C ILE A 100 -6.47 -14.54 -6.39
N ARG A 101 -5.54 -15.51 -6.27
CA ARG A 101 -5.52 -16.46 -5.15
C ARG A 101 -5.38 -15.72 -3.81
N PHE A 102 -4.50 -14.72 -3.74
CA PHE A 102 -4.31 -13.89 -2.55
C PHE A 102 -5.61 -13.18 -2.16
N TYR A 103 -6.27 -12.44 -3.06
CA TYR A 103 -7.47 -11.69 -2.68
C TYR A 103 -8.62 -12.61 -2.28
N ARG A 104 -8.80 -13.75 -2.97
CA ARG A 104 -9.76 -14.76 -2.54
C ARG A 104 -9.46 -15.25 -1.12
N ARG A 105 -8.20 -15.62 -0.86
CA ARG A 105 -7.78 -16.14 0.43
C ARG A 105 -7.83 -15.10 1.54
N LEU A 106 -7.57 -13.83 1.23
CA LEU A 106 -7.71 -12.70 2.12
C LEU A 106 -9.16 -12.57 2.61
N ILE A 107 -10.13 -12.64 1.69
CA ILE A 107 -11.56 -12.60 2.01
C ILE A 107 -11.91 -13.79 2.91
N GLU A 108 -11.54 -15.02 2.53
CA GLU A 108 -11.77 -16.23 3.33
C GLU A 108 -11.18 -16.10 4.75
N ASN A 109 -9.96 -15.59 4.89
CA ASN A 109 -9.29 -15.39 6.19
C ASN A 109 -9.87 -14.22 7.00
N SER A 110 -10.55 -13.28 6.35
CA SER A 110 -11.19 -12.13 6.99
C SER A 110 -12.60 -12.43 7.51
N CYS A 111 -13.25 -13.46 6.96
CA CYS A 111 -14.53 -13.96 7.43
C CYS A 111 -14.30 -14.84 8.67
N LYS A 112 -14.58 -14.30 9.85
CA LYS A 112 -14.83 -15.09 11.06
C LYS A 112 -16.33 -15.19 11.29
#